data_AF-A0A377E5C6-F1
#
_entry.id   AF-A0A377E5C6-F1
#
_cell.length_a   1.000
_cell.length_b   1.000
_cell.length_c   1.000
_cell.angle_alpha   90.00
_cell.angle_beta   90.00
_cell.angle_gamma   90.00
#
_symmetry.space_group_name_H-M   'P 1'
#
loop_
_entity.id
_entity.type
_entity.pdbx_description
1 polymer ?
#
loop_
_entity_poly.entity_id
_entity_poly.type
_entity_poly.pdbx_seq_one_letter_code
_entity_poly.pdbx_strand_id
1 'polypeptide(L)'
;MCSETCVGRIRYLGVLLYDADRIEEAASTEREVDLYERQCEVFLDPHDPSVIEEALKQGIPQNVIEAALRSPVYKMAMDWKLALPLHPEYRTLPMVWYVPPLSPIQSYADAGGLPKAKACCPPSKACVFRCNISPIC
;
A
#
# COMPACT_ATOMS: atom_id res chain seq x y z
N MET A 1 15.25 -1.03 -10.74
CA MET A 1 15.38 0.14 -11.63
C MET A 1 14.43 1.29 -11.24
N CYS A 2 13.11 1.23 -11.46
CA CYS A 2 12.23 2.42 -11.26
C CYS A 2 12.14 2.98 -9.83
N SER A 3 12.25 2.13 -8.80
CA SER A 3 12.23 2.60 -7.41
C SER A 3 13.57 3.21 -6.98
N GLU A 4 14.67 2.64 -7.47
CA GLU A 4 16.04 3.07 -7.15
C GLU A 4 16.40 4.41 -7.82
N THR A 5 15.98 4.60 -9.07
CA THR A 5 16.23 5.84 -9.83
C THR A 5 15.19 6.93 -9.56
N CYS A 6 14.32 6.74 -8.56
CA CYS A 6 13.28 7.70 -8.26
C CYS A 6 13.85 8.98 -7.65
N VAL A 7 14.01 10.03 -8.48
CA VAL A 7 14.49 11.35 -8.06
C VAL A 7 13.66 11.94 -6.91
N GLY A 8 12.36 11.66 -6.90
CA GLY A 8 11.45 12.13 -5.84
C GLY A 8 11.57 11.39 -4.52
N ARG A 9 12.26 10.23 -4.46
CA ARG A 9 12.29 9.34 -3.29
C ARG A 9 10.90 9.00 -2.73
N ILE A 10 9.94 8.88 -3.65
CA ILE A 10 8.52 8.63 -3.37
C ILE A 10 8.12 7.16 -3.60
N ARG A 11 9.11 6.29 -3.87
CA ARG A 11 8.87 4.87 -4.15
C ARG A 11 9.48 4.02 -3.06
N TYR A 12 8.63 3.31 -2.32
CA TYR A 12 9.05 2.38 -1.28
C TYR A 12 8.76 0.95 -1.71
N LEU A 13 9.73 0.08 -1.43
CA LEU A 13 9.64 -1.36 -1.63
C LEU A 13 9.67 -2.02 -0.26
N GLY A 14 8.81 -3.01 -0.05
CA GLY A 14 8.74 -3.77 1.19
C GLY A 14 8.09 -5.11 0.95
N VAL A 15 8.37 -6.06 1.84
CA VAL A 15 7.71 -7.37 1.82
C VAL A 15 6.36 -7.25 2.49
N LEU A 16 5.37 -7.94 1.97
CA LEU A 16 4.06 -8.03 2.58
C LEU A 16 3.59 -9.48 2.50
N LEU A 17 3.20 -10.03 3.65
CA LEU A 17 2.69 -11.38 3.79
C LEU A 17 1.17 -11.35 3.60
N TYR A 18 0.65 -12.27 2.81
CA TYR A 18 -0.78 -12.38 2.56
C TYR A 18 -1.19 -13.83 2.47
N ASP A 19 -2.45 -14.07 2.79
CA ASP A 19 -3.12 -15.36 2.66
C ASP A 19 -3.61 -15.54 1.22
N ALA A 20 -3.06 -16.52 0.51
CA ALA A 20 -3.41 -16.74 -0.90
C ALA A 20 -4.80 -17.36 -1.09
N ASP A 21 -5.30 -18.13 -0.12
CA ASP A 21 -6.58 -18.82 -0.22
C ASP A 21 -7.75 -17.83 -0.09
N ARG A 22 -7.54 -16.75 0.66
CA ARG A 22 -8.55 -15.69 0.86
C ARG A 22 -8.62 -14.67 -0.28
N ILE A 23 -7.78 -14.78 -1.31
CA ILE A 23 -7.77 -13.86 -2.46
C ILE A 23 -9.08 -13.94 -3.25
N GLU A 24 -9.57 -15.15 -3.52
CA GLU A 24 -10.80 -15.35 -4.30
C GLU A 24 -12.02 -14.79 -3.56
N GLU A 25 -12.11 -15.01 -2.25
CA GLU A 25 -13.15 -14.45 -1.39
C GLU A 25 -13.11 -12.92 -1.38
N ALA A 26 -11.91 -12.33 -1.25
CA ALA A 26 -11.76 -10.89 -1.26
C ALA A 26 -12.14 -10.27 -2.62
N ALA A 27 -11.73 -10.88 -3.74
CA ALA A 27 -12.01 -10.38 -5.08
C ALA A 27 -13.49 -10.55 -5.51
N SER A 28 -14.18 -11.56 -4.96
CA SER A 28 -15.57 -11.88 -5.28
C SER A 28 -16.61 -11.05 -4.51
N THR A 29 -16.18 -10.19 -3.58
CA THR A 29 -17.08 -9.32 -2.80
C THR A 29 -18.03 -8.51 -3.71
N GLU A 30 -19.32 -8.50 -3.39
CA GLU A 30 -20.34 -7.89 -4.25
C GLU A 30 -20.20 -6.37 -4.36
N ARG A 31 -19.87 -5.70 -3.24
CA ARG A 31 -19.78 -4.24 -3.14
C ARG A 31 -18.35 -3.77 -3.40
N GLU A 32 -18.20 -2.91 -4.40
CA GLU A 32 -16.88 -2.35 -4.77
C GLU A 32 -16.24 -1.51 -3.65
N VAL A 33 -17.05 -0.84 -2.84
CA VAL A 33 -16.59 -0.02 -1.72
C VAL A 33 -15.95 -0.83 -0.59
N ASP A 34 -16.34 -2.10 -0.45
CA ASP A 34 -15.83 -2.98 0.61
C ASP A 34 -14.54 -3.71 0.17
N LEU A 35 -14.19 -3.67 -1.12
CA LEU A 35 -13.00 -4.34 -1.68
C LEU A 35 -11.69 -3.86 -1.05
N TYR A 36 -11.61 -2.58 -0.65
CA TYR A 36 -10.46 -2.05 0.07
C TYR A 36 -10.24 -2.76 1.41
N GLU A 37 -11.31 -2.86 2.21
CA GLU A 37 -11.25 -3.50 3.53
C GLU A 37 -10.94 -4.99 3.38
N ARG A 38 -11.56 -5.65 2.39
CA ARG A 38 -11.29 -7.05 2.08
C ARG A 38 -9.86 -7.30 1.64
N GLN A 39 -9.29 -6.40 0.85
CA GLN A 39 -7.87 -6.50 0.50
C GLN A 39 -6.97 -6.33 1.73
N CYS A 40 -7.30 -5.44 2.66
CA CYS A 40 -6.58 -5.31 3.93
C CYS A 40 -6.71 -6.56 4.81
N GLU A 41 -7.87 -7.22 4.83
CA GLU A 41 -8.10 -8.46 5.60
C GLU A 41 -7.29 -9.67 5.09
N VAL A 42 -6.87 -9.64 3.82
CA VAL A 42 -6.01 -10.66 3.21
C VAL A 42 -4.54 -10.50 3.64
N PHE A 43 -4.16 -9.31 4.10
CA PHE A 43 -2.81 -9.05 4.58
C PHE A 43 -2.61 -9.57 6.00
N LEU A 44 -1.52 -10.32 6.20
CA LEU A 44 -1.18 -10.95 7.46
C LEU A 44 -0.21 -10.07 8.25
N ASP A 45 -0.33 -10.09 9.59
CA ASP A 45 0.57 -9.36 10.47
C ASP A 45 1.92 -10.10 10.58
N PRO A 46 3.04 -9.49 10.11
CA PRO A 46 4.35 -10.11 10.22
C PRO A 46 4.86 -10.21 11.67
N HIS A 47 4.24 -9.50 12.63
CA HIS A 47 4.60 -9.56 14.05
C HIS A 47 3.89 -10.67 14.83
N ASP A 48 2.88 -11.32 14.24
CA ASP A 48 2.16 -12.41 14.89
C ASP A 48 3.01 -13.70 14.87
N PRO A 49 3.30 -14.32 16.05
CA PRO A 49 4.05 -15.57 16.11
C PRO A 49 3.39 -16.71 15.31
N SER A 50 2.06 -16.75 15.22
CA SER A 50 1.36 -17.78 14.45
C SER A 50 1.60 -17.65 12.94
N VAL A 51 1.65 -16.41 12.42
CA VAL A 51 1.98 -16.14 11.01
C VAL A 51 3.44 -16.47 10.71
N ILE A 52 4.36 -16.19 11.64
CA ILE A 52 5.78 -16.51 11.49
C ILE A 52 6.01 -18.02 11.45
N GLU A 53 5.39 -18.78 12.35
CA GLU A 53 5.47 -20.24 12.36
C GLU A 53 4.94 -20.84 11.06
N GLU A 54 3.81 -20.33 10.57
CA GLU A 54 3.18 -20.82 9.35
C GLU A 54 4.02 -20.47 8.10
N ALA A 55 4.54 -19.24 8.02
CA ALA A 55 5.49 -18.83 6.98
C ALA A 55 6.74 -19.73 6.93
N LEU A 56 7.25 -20.12 8.10
CA LEU A 56 8.40 -21.03 8.20
C LEU A 56 8.07 -22.45 7.74
N LYS A 57 6.89 -22.98 8.09
CA LYS A 57 6.43 -24.31 7.63
C LYS A 57 6.31 -24.36 6.12
N GLN A 58 5.89 -23.27 5.51
CA GLN A 58 5.71 -23.15 4.06
C GLN A 58 7.03 -22.86 3.32
N GLY A 59 8.14 -22.75 4.04
CA GLY A 59 9.46 -22.59 3.46
C GLY A 59 9.81 -21.15 3.08
N ILE A 60 9.10 -20.15 3.61
CA ILE A 60 9.53 -18.76 3.48
C ILE A 60 10.83 -18.58 4.27
N PRO A 61 11.91 -18.12 3.63
CA PRO A 61 13.19 -18.04 4.30
C PRO A 61 13.17 -16.92 5.35
N GLN A 62 13.86 -17.13 6.46
CA GLN A 62 13.87 -16.23 7.61
C GLN A 62 14.19 -14.77 7.25
N ASN A 63 15.07 -14.55 6.27
CA ASN A 63 15.44 -13.21 5.80
C ASN A 63 14.26 -12.44 5.18
N VAL A 64 13.29 -13.13 4.57
CA VAL A 64 12.06 -12.53 4.02
C VAL A 64 11.11 -12.16 5.14
N ILE A 65 10.98 -13.01 6.16
CA ILE A 65 10.19 -12.72 7.37
C ILE A 65 10.76 -11.51 8.11
N GLU A 66 12.08 -11.45 8.27
CA GLU A 66 12.77 -10.27 8.83
C GLU A 66 12.57 -9.00 8.00
N ALA A 67 12.53 -9.13 6.66
CA ALA A 67 12.22 -8.01 5.78
C ALA A 67 10.75 -7.57 5.89
N ALA A 68 9.81 -8.49 6.11
CA ALA A 68 8.39 -8.21 6.34
C ALA A 68 8.19 -7.44 7.65
N LEU A 69 8.86 -7.84 8.74
CA LEU A 69 8.87 -7.14 10.02
C LEU A 69 9.36 -5.67 9.93
N ARG A 70 10.25 -5.39 8.98
CA ARG A 70 10.81 -4.05 8.75
C ARG A 70 10.18 -3.34 7.55
N SER A 71 9.09 -3.87 7.01
CA SER A 71 8.49 -3.39 5.78
C SER A 71 7.89 -1.99 5.96
N PRO A 72 8.35 -0.97 5.22
CA PRO A 72 7.72 0.35 5.24
C PRO A 72 6.33 0.31 4.58
N VAL A 73 6.07 -0.64 3.69
CA VAL A 73 4.78 -0.73 2.98
C VAL A 73 3.68 -1.20 3.93
N TYR A 74 3.96 -2.20 4.78
CA TYR A 74 3.01 -2.67 5.79
C TYR A 74 2.61 -1.54 6.75
N LYS A 75 3.59 -0.78 7.26
CA LYS A 75 3.33 0.36 8.15
C LYS A 75 2.45 1.43 7.50
N MET A 76 2.67 1.74 6.23
CA MET A 76 1.88 2.76 5.55
C MET A 76 0.47 2.30 5.16
N ALA A 77 0.30 1.01 4.85
CA ALA A 77 -0.99 0.43 4.47
C ALA A 77 -1.86 0.07 5.69
N MET A 78 -1.31 -0.65 6.67
CA MET A 78 -2.05 -1.20 7.82
C MET A 78 -1.99 -0.29 9.05
N ASP A 79 -0.79 0.08 9.51
CA ASP A 79 -0.66 0.84 10.76
C ASP A 79 -1.16 2.28 10.63
N TRP A 80 -0.76 2.97 9.55
CA TRP A 80 -1.07 4.38 9.34
C TRP A 80 -2.25 4.63 8.39
N LYS A 81 -2.70 3.60 7.66
CA LYS A 81 -3.79 3.68 6.67
C LYS A 81 -3.68 4.87 5.71
N LEU A 82 -2.45 5.19 5.30
CA LEU A 82 -2.15 6.30 4.38
C LEU A 82 -2.18 5.86 2.93
N ALA A 83 -1.85 4.59 2.67
CA ALA A 83 -1.81 4.05 1.33
C ALA A 83 -3.18 3.48 0.96
N LEU A 84 -3.62 3.75 -0.27
CA LEU A 84 -4.87 3.28 -0.86
C LEU A 84 -4.57 2.48 -2.14
N PRO A 85 -5.33 1.41 -2.44
CA PRO A 85 -5.19 0.67 -3.68
C PRO A 85 -5.59 1.53 -4.88
N LEU A 86 -4.91 1.31 -6.01
CA LEU A 86 -5.25 1.97 -7.26
C LEU A 86 -6.38 1.20 -7.95
N HIS A 87 -7.54 1.84 -8.11
CA HIS A 87 -8.72 1.26 -8.76
C HIS A 87 -9.11 -0.13 -8.23
N PRO A 88 -9.61 -0.23 -6.98
CA PRO A 88 -10.07 -1.51 -6.42
C PRO A 88 -11.21 -2.13 -7.22
N GLU A 89 -11.94 -1.34 -8.03
CA GLU A 89 -13.09 -1.79 -8.83
C GLU A 89 -12.73 -2.88 -9.85
N TYR A 90 -11.46 -2.96 -10.28
CA TYR A 90 -11.01 -3.99 -11.21
C TYR A 90 -10.85 -5.38 -10.59
N ARG A 91 -11.03 -5.55 -9.27
CA ARG A 91 -10.97 -6.84 -8.56
C ARG A 91 -9.68 -7.64 -8.79
N THR A 92 -8.58 -6.93 -9.11
CA THR A 92 -7.25 -7.53 -9.34
C THR A 92 -6.37 -7.56 -8.10
N LEU A 93 -6.89 -7.08 -6.95
CA LEU A 93 -6.18 -6.95 -5.67
C LEU A 93 -4.77 -6.36 -5.87
N PRO A 94 -4.69 -5.09 -6.32
CA PRO A 94 -3.44 -4.51 -6.77
C PRO A 94 -2.43 -4.44 -5.62
N MET A 95 -1.22 -4.95 -5.85
CA MET A 95 -0.11 -4.93 -4.88
C MET A 95 0.76 -3.67 -5.00
N VAL A 96 0.29 -2.70 -5.77
CA VAL A 96 0.88 -1.36 -5.91
C VAL A 96 -0.11 -0.35 -5.36
N TRP A 97 0.29 0.32 -4.29
CA TRP A 97 -0.56 1.22 -3.53
C TRP A 97 -0.08 2.66 -3.67
N TYR A 98 -0.96 3.60 -3.32
CA TYR A 98 -0.74 5.00 -3.53
C TYR A 98 -1.09 5.84 -2.31
N VAL A 99 -0.23 6.77 -1.90
CA VAL A 99 -0.58 7.78 -0.91
C VAL A 99 -1.04 9.04 -1.65
N PRO A 100 -2.29 9.50 -1.43
CA PRO A 100 -2.81 10.69 -2.04
C PRO A 100 -1.94 11.90 -1.67
N PRO A 101 -1.60 12.77 -2.65
CA PRO A 101 -0.76 13.90 -2.36
C PRO A 101 -1.59 14.91 -1.57
N LEU A 102 -1.00 15.49 -0.53
CA LEU A 102 -1.58 16.67 0.07
C LEU A 102 -1.58 17.76 -1.00
N SER A 103 -2.77 18.12 -1.48
CA SER A 103 -2.90 19.19 -2.46
C SER A 103 -2.31 20.47 -1.86
N PRO A 104 -1.64 21.32 -2.66
CA PRO A 104 -1.30 22.66 -2.19
C PRO A 104 -2.59 23.36 -1.76
N ILE A 105 -2.45 24.43 -1.00
CA ILE A 105 -3.45 25.45 -0.60
C ILE A 105 -4.46 25.90 -1.70
N GLN A 106 -4.36 25.39 -2.93
CA GLN A 106 -5.33 25.50 -4.01
C GLN A 106 -6.79 25.31 -3.54
N SER A 107 -7.09 24.33 -2.68
CA SER A 107 -8.47 24.16 -2.16
C SER A 107 -8.95 25.34 -1.30
N TYR A 108 -8.04 26.06 -0.63
CA TYR A 108 -8.33 27.26 0.16
C TYR A 108 -8.32 28.53 -0.71
N ALA A 109 -7.53 28.54 -1.78
CA ALA A 109 -7.52 29.59 -2.79
C ALA A 109 -8.78 29.56 -3.69
N ASP A 110 -9.25 28.36 -4.02
CA ASP A 110 -10.51 28.14 -4.76
C ASP A 110 -11.74 28.46 -3.88
N ALA A 111 -11.63 28.27 -2.55
CA ALA A 111 -12.59 28.74 -1.56
C ALA A 111 -12.51 30.26 -1.25
N GLY A 112 -11.70 31.02 -2.00
CA GLY A 112 -11.67 32.49 -1.96
C GLY A 112 -10.85 33.10 -0.82
N GLY A 113 -10.06 32.30 -0.08
CA GLY A 113 -9.33 32.76 1.11
C GLY A 113 -7.97 33.41 0.87
N LEU A 114 -7.48 33.50 -0.38
CA LEU A 114 -6.15 34.05 -0.69
C LEU A 114 -6.14 34.95 -1.93
N PRO A 115 -5.38 36.07 -1.92
CA PRO A 115 -5.16 36.87 -3.12
C PRO A 115 -4.41 36.03 -4.17
N LYS A 116 -4.94 35.99 -5.39
CA LYS A 116 -4.41 35.21 -6.52
C LYS A 116 -2.99 35.65 -6.90
N ALA A 117 -1.98 35.07 -6.25
CA ALA A 117 -0.60 35.11 -6.70
C ALA A 117 -0.33 33.95 -7.66
N LYS A 118 0.31 34.27 -8.79
CA LYS A 118 0.55 33.38 -9.93
C LYS A 118 1.22 32.06 -9.53
N ALA A 119 0.77 31.00 -10.19
CA ALA A 119 1.26 29.63 -10.15
C ALA A 119 2.79 29.53 -9.95
N CYS A 120 3.21 29.11 -8.77
CA CYS A 120 4.61 28.79 -8.46
C CYS A 120 4.72 27.59 -7.50
N CYS A 121 3.76 26.66 -7.51
CA CYS A 121 3.86 25.41 -6.75
C CYS A 121 4.02 24.23 -7.72
N PRO A 122 5.12 23.45 -7.64
CA PRO A 122 5.28 22.25 -8.44
C PRO A 122 4.17 21.24 -8.11
N PRO A 123 3.80 20.34 -9.04
CA PRO A 123 2.75 19.36 -8.79
C PRO A 123 3.11 18.50 -7.58
N SER A 124 2.19 18.40 -6.64
CA SER A 124 2.32 17.59 -5.43
C SER A 124 2.54 16.13 -5.85
N LYS A 125 3.74 15.61 -5.59
CA LYS A 125 4.14 14.29 -6.07
C LYS A 125 3.44 13.18 -5.29
N ALA A 126 3.15 12.19 -6.08
CA ALA A 126 2.34 11.03 -5.84
C ALA A 126 3.20 9.91 -5.22
N CYS A 127 2.98 9.47 -3.97
CA CYS A 127 3.79 8.42 -3.36
C CYS A 127 3.31 7.02 -3.78
N VAL A 128 4.17 6.22 -4.43
CA VAL A 128 3.80 4.91 -5.03
C VAL A 128 4.56 3.78 -4.34
N PHE A 129 3.84 2.82 -3.79
CA PHE A 129 4.37 1.67 -3.06
C PHE A 129 4.31 0.44 -3.94
N ARG A 130 5.35 -0.38 -3.92
CA ARG A 130 5.32 -1.68 -4.58
C ARG A 130 5.68 -2.74 -3.57
N CYS A 131 4.75 -3.66 -3.29
CA CYS A 131 5.06 -4.84 -2.49
C CYS A 131 5.90 -5.81 -3.30
N ASN A 132 6.98 -6.31 -2.69
CA ASN A 132 7.69 -7.50 -3.18
C ASN A 132 7.09 -8.70 -2.43
N ILE A 133 6.56 -9.67 -3.17
CA ILE A 133 5.61 -10.65 -2.65
C ILE A 133 6.32 -11.89 -2.11
N SER A 134 5.82 -12.44 -1.00
CA SER A 134 6.00 -13.85 -0.64
C SER A 134 4.66 -14.37 -0.14
N PRO A 135 3.97 -15.24 -0.91
CA PRO A 135 2.67 -15.78 -0.53
C PRO A 135 2.82 -16.71 0.68
N ILE A 136 1.87 -16.63 1.61
CA ILE A 136 1.65 -17.64 2.65
C ILE A 136 0.40 -18.44 2.20
N CYS A 137 0.56 -19.73 1.91
CA CYS A 137 -0.46 -20.74 1.58
C CYS A 137 -0.49 -21.81 2.69
#